data_AF-A0A8T2S7T2-F1
#
_entry.id   AF-A0A8T2S7T2-F1
#
_cell.length_a   1.000
_cell.length_b   1.000
_cell.length_c   1.000
_cell.angle_alpha   90.00
_cell.angle_beta   90.00
_cell.angle_gamma   90.00
#
_symmetry.space_group_name_H-M   'P 1'
#
loop_
_entity.id
_entity.type
_entity.pdbx_description
1 polymer ?
#
loop_
_entity_poly.entity_id
_entity_poly.type
_entity_poly.pdbx_seq_one_letter_code
_entity_poly.pdbx_strand_id
1 'polypeptide(L)'
;MLGDRPGEIRCKVSILNKKGENLVGILEDNGSSQIILCHGFRSSKENGVLTSLSSKFLSMRFSTFRFDFSGSGESEGYFQYGSYWKDAEDLSSVVTYWRDHGRKVDALVGHSKGSVEYRVMKDSLKERFNTDMETAMKCIPNNCSVLTVHGSNDETVNCKEAGAFDKLIPNPDYCWC
;
A
#
# COMPACT_ATOMS: atom_id res chain seq x y z
N MET A 1 11.79 -12.95 -23.41
CA MET A 1 12.36 -11.61 -23.64
C MET A 1 11.21 -10.62 -23.70
N LEU A 2 10.82 -10.02 -22.58
CA LEU A 2 9.86 -8.92 -22.59
C LEU A 2 10.66 -7.66 -22.93
N GLY A 3 10.53 -7.18 -24.16
CA GLY A 3 11.21 -5.97 -24.61
C GLY A 3 10.63 -4.74 -23.92
N ASP A 4 11.50 -3.87 -23.43
CA ASP A 4 11.14 -2.53 -22.96
C ASP A 4 10.34 -1.80 -24.05
N ARG A 5 9.12 -1.38 -23.70
CA ARG A 5 8.30 -0.57 -24.61
C ARG A 5 8.80 0.87 -24.55
N PRO A 6 9.07 1.53 -25.70
CA PRO A 6 9.52 2.91 -25.73
C PRO A 6 8.40 3.82 -25.22
N GLY A 7 8.62 4.47 -24.06
CA GLY A 7 7.70 5.46 -23.48
C GLY A 7 7.37 5.29 -21.99
N GLU A 8 7.84 4.23 -21.32
CA GLU A 8 7.63 4.04 -19.88
C GLU A 8 8.71 4.76 -19.08
N ILE A 9 8.33 5.79 -18.30
CA ILE A 9 9.25 6.50 -17.41
C ILE A 9 9.24 5.77 -16.06
N ARG A 10 10.39 5.23 -15.66
CA ARG A 10 10.60 4.66 -14.31
C ARG A 10 11.51 5.58 -13.50
N CYS A 11 10.97 6.16 -12.43
CA CYS A 11 11.70 7.08 -11.57
C CYS A 11 11.63 6.67 -10.10
N LYS A 12 12.75 6.80 -9.40
CA LYS A 12 12.76 6.74 -7.94
C LYS A 12 12.31 8.09 -7.39
N VAL A 13 11.41 8.07 -6.41
CA VAL A 13 10.85 9.27 -5.77
C VAL A 13 10.98 9.11 -4.26
N SER A 14 11.37 10.18 -3.58
CA SER A 14 11.42 10.25 -2.12
C SER A 14 10.33 11.22 -1.64
N ILE A 15 9.49 10.76 -0.72
CA ILE A 15 8.37 11.52 -0.16
C ILE A 15 8.57 11.64 1.35
N LEU A 16 8.53 12.87 1.88
CA LEU A 16 8.66 13.09 3.32
C LEU A 16 7.34 12.79 4.04
N ASN A 17 7.36 11.92 5.05
CA ASN A 17 6.18 11.68 5.88
C ASN A 17 6.01 12.74 6.98
N LYS A 18 4.90 12.69 7.73
CA LYS A 18 4.61 13.60 8.85
C LYS A 18 5.64 13.55 10.00
N LYS A 19 6.45 12.50 10.08
CA LYS A 19 7.52 12.33 11.09
C LYS A 19 8.88 12.82 10.60
N GLY A 20 8.96 13.31 9.37
CA GLY A 20 10.22 13.74 8.74
C GLY A 20 11.08 12.58 8.24
N GLU A 21 10.52 11.39 8.07
CA GLU A 21 11.20 10.23 7.50
C GLU A 21 10.95 10.19 5.98
N ASN A 22 11.99 9.86 5.21
CA ASN A 22 11.90 9.67 3.76
C ASN A 22 11.26 8.30 3.40
N LEU A 23 10.15 8.35 2.68
CA LEU A 23 9.49 7.22 2.06
C LEU A 23 9.94 7.08 0.60
N VAL A 24 10.65 5.99 0.29
CA VAL A 24 11.24 5.77 -1.02
C VAL A 24 10.33 4.87 -1.86
N GLY A 25 10.00 5.34 -3.06
CA GLY A 25 9.19 4.60 -4.00
C GLY A 25 9.66 4.67 -5.44
N ILE A 26 9.01 3.88 -6.28
CA ILE A 26 9.21 3.81 -7.73
C ILE A 26 7.90 4.25 -8.38
N LEU A 27 7.97 5.35 -9.12
CA LEU A 27 6.95 5.77 -10.07
C LEU A 27 7.22 5.09 -11.40
N GLU A 28 6.22 4.39 -11.93
CA GLU A 28 6.18 3.99 -13.33
C GLU A 28 5.03 4.76 -14.00
N ASP A 29 5.42 5.72 -14.84
CA ASP A 29 4.52 6.73 -15.36
C ASP A 29 4.20 6.47 -16.84
N ASN A 30 2.93 6.65 -17.17
CA ASN A 30 2.43 6.69 -18.54
C ASN A 30 1.56 7.92 -18.82
N GLY A 31 1.60 8.93 -17.94
CA GLY A 31 0.92 10.21 -18.11
C GLY A 31 -0.58 10.18 -17.77
N SER A 32 -1.04 9.16 -17.05
CA SER A 32 -2.44 8.99 -16.64
C SER A 32 -2.61 9.11 -15.12
N SER A 33 -3.82 8.85 -14.63
CA SER A 33 -4.09 8.68 -13.21
C SER A 33 -3.23 7.59 -12.58
N GLN A 34 -2.98 7.74 -11.28
CA GLN A 34 -2.05 6.89 -10.54
C GLN A 34 -2.76 5.89 -9.62
N ILE A 35 -2.22 4.68 -9.56
CA ILE A 35 -2.54 3.64 -8.59
C ILE A 35 -1.38 3.51 -7.61
N ILE A 36 -1.66 3.55 -6.31
CA ILE A 36 -0.64 3.32 -5.27
C ILE A 36 -0.65 1.85 -4.87
N LEU A 37 0.52 1.23 -4.87
CA LEU A 37 0.72 -0.17 -4.52
C LEU A 37 1.48 -0.28 -3.18
N CYS A 38 0.85 -0.95 -2.21
CA CYS A 38 1.36 -1.10 -0.85
C CYS A 38 1.82 -2.55 -0.58
N HIS A 39 3.03 -2.69 -0.04
CA HIS A 39 3.57 -4.01 0.31
C HIS A 39 3.04 -4.51 1.65
N GLY A 40 2.99 -5.83 1.78
CA GLY A 40 2.68 -6.49 3.04
C GLY A 40 3.85 -6.47 4.02
N PHE A 41 3.65 -7.04 5.19
CA PHE A 41 4.62 -7.03 6.28
C PHE A 41 5.96 -7.69 5.97
N ARG A 42 7.05 -7.09 6.46
CA ARG A 42 8.45 -7.51 6.19
C ARG A 42 8.75 -7.72 4.70
N SER A 43 7.98 -7.06 3.86
CA SER A 43 8.20 -7.02 2.42
C SER A 43 8.76 -5.66 2.03
N SER A 44 8.81 -5.40 0.73
CA SER A 44 9.24 -4.13 0.16
C SER A 44 8.49 -3.88 -1.14
N LYS A 45 8.65 -2.68 -1.68
CA LYS A 45 8.18 -2.28 -3.01
C LYS A 45 8.74 -3.16 -4.14
N GLU A 46 9.79 -3.94 -3.90
CA GLU A 46 10.38 -4.85 -4.90
C GLU A 46 9.74 -6.27 -4.86
N ASN A 47 8.69 -6.48 -4.06
CA ASN A 47 7.95 -7.74 -4.03
C ASN A 47 7.43 -8.12 -5.43
N GLY A 48 7.61 -9.40 -5.81
CA GLY A 48 7.21 -9.92 -7.13
C GLY A 48 5.73 -9.75 -7.47
N VAL A 49 4.83 -9.77 -6.47
CA VAL A 49 3.40 -9.52 -6.66
C VAL A 49 3.18 -8.05 -7.02
N LEU A 50 3.81 -7.12 -6.30
CA LEU A 50 3.67 -5.69 -6.58
C LEU A 50 4.26 -5.31 -7.93
N THR A 51 5.43 -5.85 -8.29
CA THR A 51 6.03 -5.59 -9.60
C THR A 51 5.18 -6.16 -10.73
N SER A 52 4.61 -7.36 -10.55
CA SER A 52 3.68 -7.96 -11.53
C SER A 52 2.38 -7.17 -11.68
N LEU A 53 1.79 -6.73 -10.56
CA LEU A 53 0.62 -5.84 -10.58
C LEU A 53 0.95 -4.52 -11.29
N SER A 54 2.12 -3.95 -11.00
CA SER A 54 2.59 -2.72 -11.63
C SER A 54 2.64 -2.86 -13.16
N SER A 55 3.31 -3.90 -13.67
CA SER A 55 3.37 -4.18 -15.10
C SER A 55 1.98 -4.38 -15.72
N LYS A 56 1.05 -5.01 -14.99
CA LYS A 56 -0.32 -5.21 -15.46
C LYS A 56 -1.09 -3.89 -15.54
N PHE A 57 -1.04 -3.05 -14.50
CA PHE A 57 -1.68 -1.74 -14.50
C PHE A 57 -1.10 -0.81 -15.59
N LEU A 58 0.22 -0.82 -15.79
CA LEU A 58 0.87 -0.09 -16.88
C LEU A 58 0.35 -0.54 -18.25
N SER A 59 0.17 -1.86 -18.45
CA SER A 59 -0.41 -2.39 -19.71
C SER A 59 -1.85 -1.95 -19.95
N MET A 60 -2.58 -1.60 -18.88
CA MET A 60 -3.94 -1.05 -18.92
C MET A 60 -3.97 0.48 -18.95
N ARG A 61 -2.81 1.12 -19.17
CA ARG A 61 -2.66 2.59 -19.23
C ARG A 61 -2.92 3.32 -17.92
N PHE A 62 -2.64 2.69 -16.78
CA PHE A 62 -2.57 3.35 -15.47
C PHE A 62 -1.12 3.58 -15.06
N SER A 63 -0.82 4.74 -14.49
CA SER A 63 0.47 4.98 -13.83
C SER A 63 0.47 4.30 -12.47
N THR A 64 1.62 3.87 -11.99
CA THR A 64 1.72 3.20 -10.70
C THR A 64 2.80 3.81 -9.83
N PHE A 65 2.54 3.88 -8.53
CA PHE A 65 3.55 4.23 -7.55
C PHE A 65 3.57 3.18 -6.45
N ARG A 66 4.71 2.51 -6.31
CA ARG A 66 4.95 1.55 -5.23
C ARG A 66 6.04 2.09 -4.33
N PHE A 67 5.86 1.99 -3.02
CA PHE A 67 6.80 2.57 -2.06
C PHE A 67 7.03 1.65 -0.88
N ASP A 68 8.15 1.85 -0.21
CA ASP A 68 8.44 1.20 1.06
C ASP A 68 7.82 2.02 2.21
N PHE A 69 7.08 1.37 3.10
CA PHE A 69 6.68 2.00 4.36
C PHE A 69 7.90 2.33 5.21
N SER A 70 7.78 3.28 6.12
CA SER A 70 8.86 3.63 7.04
C SER A 70 9.37 2.40 7.81
N GLY A 71 10.69 2.26 7.91
CA GLY A 71 11.35 1.08 8.48
C GLY A 71 11.37 -0.15 7.58
N SER A 72 10.99 -0.03 6.31
CA SER A 72 11.06 -1.11 5.31
C SER A 72 11.96 -0.72 4.13
N GLY A 73 12.64 -1.70 3.54
CA GLY A 73 13.39 -1.53 2.30
C GLY A 73 14.37 -0.36 2.30
N GLU A 74 14.15 0.59 1.40
CA GLU A 74 14.97 1.81 1.24
C GLU A 74 14.41 3.03 2.00
N SER A 75 13.25 2.92 2.64
CA SER A 75 12.66 4.00 3.43
C SER A 75 13.32 4.13 4.80
N GLU A 76 13.38 5.35 5.29
CA GLU A 76 13.90 5.67 6.62
C GLU A 76 12.97 5.18 7.74
N GLY A 77 13.46 5.29 8.98
CA GLY A 77 12.73 4.89 10.18
C GLY A 77 13.09 3.48 10.66
N TYR A 78 12.40 3.05 11.71
CA TYR A 78 12.58 1.71 12.29
C TYR A 78 11.34 0.86 12.09
N PHE A 79 11.56 -0.39 11.69
CA PHE A 79 10.50 -1.38 11.62
C PHE A 79 9.87 -1.59 12.99
N GLN A 80 8.56 -1.40 13.08
CA GLN A 80 7.78 -1.67 14.28
C GLN A 80 6.61 -2.58 13.95
N TYR A 81 6.52 -3.71 14.64
CA TYR A 81 5.37 -4.59 14.51
C TYR A 81 4.11 -3.89 15.04
N GLY A 82 2.99 -4.00 14.34
CA GLY A 82 1.69 -3.53 14.85
C GLY A 82 1.43 -2.03 14.76
N SER A 83 2.34 -1.23 14.17
CA SER A 83 2.15 0.21 14.02
C SER A 83 1.29 0.58 12.80
N TYR A 84 0.06 0.08 12.77
CA TYR A 84 -0.91 0.35 11.70
C TYR A 84 -1.18 1.85 11.52
N TRP A 85 -1.11 2.61 12.62
CA TRP A 85 -1.23 4.07 12.58
C TRP A 85 -0.09 4.72 11.81
N LYS A 86 1.16 4.26 12.01
CA LYS A 86 2.31 4.76 11.28
C LYS A 86 2.19 4.46 9.79
N ASP A 87 1.81 3.23 9.44
CA ASP A 87 1.60 2.85 8.03
C ASP A 87 0.48 3.67 7.38
N ALA A 88 -0.61 3.96 8.11
CA ALA A 88 -1.69 4.82 7.63
C ALA A 88 -1.24 6.29 7.46
N GLU A 89 -0.41 6.81 8.36
CA GLU A 89 0.20 8.15 8.25
C GLU A 89 1.15 8.25 7.06
N ASP A 90 1.96 7.23 6.82
CA ASP A 90 2.84 7.12 5.66
C ASP A 90 2.04 7.15 4.36
N LEU A 91 1.01 6.30 4.27
CA LEU A 91 0.11 6.24 3.11
C LEU A 91 -0.61 7.57 2.87
N SER A 92 -1.10 8.21 3.93
CA SER A 92 -1.72 9.54 3.88
C SER A 92 -0.74 10.59 3.35
N SER A 93 0.54 10.51 3.73
CA SER A 93 1.59 11.41 3.25
C SER A 93 1.87 11.20 1.76
N VAL A 94 1.92 9.95 1.29
CA VAL A 94 2.09 9.62 -0.13
C VAL A 94 0.92 10.13 -0.97
N VAL A 95 -0.32 9.88 -0.54
CA VAL A 95 -1.51 10.34 -1.28
C VAL A 95 -1.56 11.87 -1.35
N THR A 96 -1.26 12.54 -0.23
CA THR A 96 -1.20 14.01 -0.18
C THR A 96 -0.11 14.55 -1.10
N TYR A 97 1.09 13.97 -1.08
CA TYR A 97 2.19 14.36 -1.96
C TYR A 97 1.77 14.37 -3.44
N TRP A 98 1.17 13.27 -3.92
CA TRP A 98 0.78 13.18 -5.33
C TRP A 98 -0.32 14.16 -5.70
N ARG A 99 -1.28 14.37 -4.80
CA ARG A 99 -2.33 15.38 -4.96
C ARG A 99 -1.77 16.79 -5.08
N ASP A 100 -0.83 17.15 -4.20
CA ASP A 100 -0.20 18.48 -4.19
C ASP A 100 0.64 18.71 -5.46
N HIS A 101 1.12 17.63 -6.09
CA HIS A 101 1.79 17.66 -7.39
C HIS A 101 0.82 17.50 -8.59
N GLY A 102 -0.49 17.71 -8.38
CA GLY A 102 -1.49 17.73 -9.44
C GLY A 102 -1.85 16.36 -10.02
N ARG A 103 -1.47 15.26 -9.36
CA ARG A 103 -1.81 13.90 -9.79
C ARG A 103 -2.98 13.35 -8.99
N LYS A 104 -3.96 12.80 -9.70
CA LYS A 104 -5.07 12.08 -9.08
C LYS A 104 -4.64 10.66 -8.73
N VAL A 105 -4.86 10.28 -7.47
CA VAL A 105 -4.76 8.89 -7.00
C VAL A 105 -6.13 8.26 -7.16
N ASP A 106 -6.28 7.38 -8.15
CA ASP A 106 -7.55 6.72 -8.45
C ASP A 106 -7.79 5.53 -7.52
N ALA A 107 -6.74 4.76 -7.22
CA ALA A 107 -6.88 3.57 -6.41
C ALA A 107 -5.68 3.30 -5.50
N LEU A 108 -5.98 2.66 -4.36
CA LEU A 108 -5.01 2.05 -3.45
C LEU A 108 -5.14 0.52 -3.54
N VAL A 109 -4.03 -0.17 -3.74
CA VAL A 109 -3.99 -1.65 -3.80
C VAL A 109 -2.96 -2.15 -2.79
N GLY A 110 -3.43 -2.89 -1.79
CA GLY A 110 -2.59 -3.55 -0.80
C GLY A 110 -2.56 -5.07 -1.01
N HIS A 111 -1.38 -5.68 -0.96
CA HIS A 111 -1.24 -7.13 -0.91
C HIS A 111 -1.00 -7.60 0.53
N SER A 112 -1.86 -8.52 1.00
CA SER A 112 -1.84 -9.01 2.38
C SER A 112 -0.54 -9.72 2.77
N LYS A 113 -0.37 -9.81 4.07
CA LYS A 113 0.69 -10.46 4.83
C LYS A 113 0.33 -11.94 4.97
N GLY A 114 0.91 -12.80 4.14
CA GLY A 114 0.84 -14.25 4.36
C GLY A 114 1.42 -14.64 5.72
N SER A 115 0.83 -15.64 6.38
CA SER A 115 1.30 -16.19 7.65
C SER A 115 2.76 -16.61 7.59
N VAL A 116 3.54 -16.07 8.51
CA VAL A 116 4.83 -16.64 8.89
C VAL A 116 4.97 -16.44 10.40
N GLU A 117 5.39 -17.48 11.13
CA GLU A 117 5.64 -17.40 12.57
C GLU A 117 6.80 -16.45 12.88
N TYR A 118 6.58 -15.48 13.76
CA TYR A 118 7.63 -14.56 14.22
C TYR A 118 7.48 -14.19 15.69
N ARG A 119 8.60 -13.86 16.33
CA ARG A 119 8.63 -13.19 17.64
C ARG A 119 8.30 -11.71 17.47
N VAL A 120 7.39 -11.23 18.31
CA VAL A 120 6.89 -9.85 18.30
C VAL A 120 6.91 -9.32 19.72
N MET A 121 7.11 -8.01 19.89
CA MET A 121 7.03 -7.39 21.22
C MET A 121 5.59 -7.39 21.72
N LYS A 122 5.40 -7.58 23.04
CA LYS A 122 4.07 -7.63 23.65
C LYS A 122 3.27 -6.34 23.42
N ASP A 123 3.95 -5.20 23.38
CA ASP A 123 3.31 -3.89 23.17
C ASP A 123 2.89 -3.70 21.72
N SER A 124 3.71 -4.15 20.76
CA SER A 124 3.36 -4.23 19.34
C SER A 124 2.14 -5.13 19.04
N LEU A 125 1.96 -6.21 19.81
CA LEU A 125 0.76 -7.05 19.72
C LEU A 125 -0.47 -6.33 20.29
N LYS A 126 -0.33 -5.67 21.44
CA LYS A 126 -1.42 -4.88 22.06
C LYS A 126 -1.86 -3.74 21.16
N GLU A 127 -0.92 -3.06 20.49
CA GLU A 127 -1.24 -2.01 19.52
C GLU A 127 -2.12 -2.56 18.40
N ARG A 128 -1.74 -3.71 17.80
CA ARG A 128 -2.57 -4.39 16.79
C ARG A 128 -3.97 -4.76 17.29
N PHE A 129 -4.10 -5.25 18.52
CA PHE A 129 -5.41 -5.56 19.11
C PHE A 129 -6.24 -4.31 19.43
N ASN A 130 -5.58 -3.19 19.69
CA ASN A 130 -6.20 -1.91 20.02
C ASN A 130 -6.31 -0.97 18.81
N THR A 131 -5.83 -1.37 17.63
CA THR A 131 -5.97 -0.58 16.41
C THR A 131 -7.45 -0.50 16.08
N ASP A 132 -8.03 0.67 16.32
CA ASP A 132 -9.35 1.00 15.82
C ASP A 132 -9.29 1.20 14.30
N MET A 133 -9.67 0.14 13.59
CA MET A 133 -9.69 0.13 12.14
C MET A 133 -10.64 1.21 11.58
N GLU A 134 -11.70 1.60 12.28
CA GLU A 134 -12.58 2.69 11.81
C GLU A 134 -11.83 4.01 11.75
N THR A 135 -11.04 4.32 12.79
CA THR A 135 -10.28 5.56 12.85
C THR A 135 -9.10 5.53 11.85
N ALA A 136 -8.53 4.36 11.56
CA ALA A 136 -7.50 4.22 10.52
C ALA A 136 -8.09 4.46 9.12
N MET A 137 -9.33 4.03 8.88
CA MET A 137 -10.02 4.27 7.60
C MET A 137 -10.35 5.75 7.38
N LYS A 138 -10.62 6.55 8.42
CA LYS A 138 -10.82 8.00 8.30
C LYS A 138 -9.58 8.74 7.77
N CYS A 139 -8.40 8.14 7.84
CA CYS A 139 -7.18 8.70 7.29
C CYS A 139 -7.04 8.51 5.77
N ILE A 140 -7.84 7.61 5.18
CA ILE A 140 -7.90 7.41 3.73
C ILE A 140 -8.77 8.51 3.12
N PRO A 141 -8.28 9.28 2.15
CA PRO A 141 -9.08 10.34 1.55
C PRO A 141 -10.33 9.80 0.81
N ASN A 142 -11.48 10.44 1.05
CA ASN A 142 -12.79 10.04 0.50
C ASN A 142 -12.92 10.09 -1.03
N ASN A 143 -11.89 10.53 -1.76
CA ASN A 143 -11.87 10.61 -3.21
C ASN A 143 -10.99 9.54 -3.88
N CYS A 144 -10.51 8.56 -3.10
CA CYS A 144 -9.81 7.40 -3.61
C CYS A 144 -10.74 6.18 -3.56
N SER A 145 -10.70 5.35 -4.60
CA SER A 145 -11.22 3.99 -4.53
C SER A 145 -10.22 3.10 -3.81
N VAL A 146 -10.71 2.16 -3.01
CA VAL A 146 -9.85 1.16 -2.36
C VAL A 146 -10.21 -0.21 -2.90
N LEU A 147 -9.18 -0.92 -3.39
CA LEU A 147 -9.31 -2.31 -3.83
C LEU A 147 -8.51 -3.20 -2.88
N THR A 148 -9.22 -4.05 -2.14
CA THR A 148 -8.60 -5.11 -1.32
C THR A 148 -8.67 -6.44 -2.06
N VAL A 149 -7.52 -7.10 -2.22
CA VAL A 149 -7.43 -8.45 -2.79
C VAL A 149 -7.09 -9.42 -1.68
N HIS A 150 -7.88 -10.49 -1.56
CA HIS A 150 -7.72 -11.51 -0.52
C HIS A 150 -7.61 -12.90 -1.16
N GLY A 151 -6.86 -13.80 -0.53
CA GLY A 151 -6.72 -15.17 -1.02
C GLY A 151 -7.87 -16.03 -0.52
N SER A 152 -8.59 -16.71 -1.41
CA SER A 152 -9.68 -17.64 -1.04
C SER A 152 -9.26 -18.77 -0.08
N ASN A 153 -7.97 -19.10 -0.06
CA ASN A 153 -7.37 -20.12 0.80
C ASN A 153 -6.48 -19.52 1.91
N ASP A 154 -6.67 -18.25 2.28
CA ASP A 154 -5.96 -17.66 3.42
C ASP A 154 -6.48 -18.26 4.73
N GLU A 155 -5.65 -19.09 5.37
CA GLU A 155 -5.96 -19.74 6.65
C GLU A 155 -5.73 -18.82 7.86
N THR A 156 -5.14 -17.64 7.65
CA THR A 156 -4.68 -16.72 8.71
C THR A 156 -5.67 -15.61 8.97
N VAL A 157 -6.18 -15.01 7.90
CA VAL A 157 -7.30 -14.07 7.93
C VAL A 157 -8.30 -14.67 6.97
N ASN A 158 -9.45 -15.13 7.44
CA ASN A 158 -10.39 -15.77 6.52
C ASN A 158 -11.16 -14.72 5.69
N CYS A 159 -11.73 -15.16 4.56
CA CYS A 159 -12.51 -14.31 3.66
C CYS A 159 -13.68 -13.55 4.33
N LYS A 160 -14.27 -14.10 5.41
CA LYS A 160 -15.36 -13.43 6.13
C LYS A 160 -14.84 -12.25 6.96
N GLU A 161 -13.66 -12.40 7.58
CA GLU A 161 -13.00 -11.31 8.31
C GLU A 161 -12.49 -10.23 7.33
N ALA A 162 -11.94 -10.63 6.18
CA ALA A 162 -11.60 -9.71 5.11
C ALA A 162 -12.83 -8.94 4.59
N GLY A 163 -13.97 -9.63 4.39
CA GLY A 163 -15.23 -9.00 3.97
C GLY A 163 -15.88 -8.12 5.04
N ALA A 164 -15.57 -8.32 6.33
CA ALA A 164 -15.99 -7.40 7.40
C ALA A 164 -15.21 -6.08 7.33
N PHE A 165 -13.92 -6.15 6.98
CA PHE A 165 -13.07 -4.98 6.78
C PHE A 165 -13.49 -4.15 5.56
N ASP A 166 -13.86 -4.81 4.45
CA ASP A 166 -14.34 -4.15 3.23
C ASP A 166 -15.55 -3.22 3.49
N LYS A 167 -16.43 -3.60 4.42
CA LYS A 167 -17.60 -2.78 4.82
C LYS A 167 -17.25 -1.48 5.56
N LEU A 168 -16.03 -1.37 6.07
CA LEU A 168 -15.54 -0.17 6.76
C LEU A 168 -14.85 0.81 5.81
N ILE A 169 -14.65 0.40 4.55
CA ILE A 169 -14.04 1.24 3.53
C ILE A 169 -15.09 2.24 3.02
N PRO A 170 -14.78 3.54 2.97
CA PRO A 170 -15.75 4.55 2.54
C PRO A 170 -16.13 4.46 1.05
N ASN A 171 -15.25 3.92 0.18
CA ASN A 171 -15.51 3.64 -1.24
C ASN A 171 -14.91 2.28 -1.66
N PRO A 172 -15.53 1.15 -1.31
CA PRO A 172 -15.06 -0.15 -1.76
C PRO A 172 -15.47 -0.36 -3.20
N ASP A 173 -14.51 -0.59 -4.11
CA ASP A 173 -14.86 -0.92 -5.49
C ASP A 173 -15.26 -2.39 -5.59
N TYR A 174 -14.45 -3.35 -5.10
CA TYR A 174 -14.81 -4.78 -5.00
C TYR A 174 -13.86 -5.54 -4.05
N CYS A 175 -14.37 -6.45 -3.21
CA CYS A 175 -13.57 -7.48 -2.55
C CYS A 175 -13.52 -8.75 -3.42
N TRP A 176 -12.33 -9.13 -3.91
CA TRP A 176 -12.14 -10.43 -4.56
C TRP A 176 -11.52 -11.41 -3.55
N CYS A 177 -12.25 -12.48 -3.26
CA CYS A 177 -11.78 -13.67 -2.56
C CYS A 177 -11.45 -14.77 -3.57
#